data_AF-A0A7Y0A2Z4-F1
#
_entry.id   AF-A0A7Y0A2Z4-F1
#
_cell.length_a   1.000
_cell.length_b   1.000
_cell.length_c   1.000
_cell.angle_alpha   90.00
_cell.angle_beta   90.00
_cell.angle_gamma   90.00
#
_symmetry.space_group_name_H-M   'P 1'
#
loop_
_entity.id
_entity.type
_entity.pdbx_description
1 polymer ?
#
loop_
_entity_poly.entity_id
_entity_poly.type
_entity_poly.pdbx_seq_one_letter_code
_entity_poly.pdbx_strand_id
1 'polypeptide(L)'
;MYLEDPLVRAQHRAWMEYGSTVLSRTGGFYSAADAGAFDVRREELAQLYARVEAFLSARDHQGPYFAGETFSLVDAVFAPIFRYFDVLDEVAEFGVFSHTPNVRALVQIGLPDRLKWRSNQSGGR
;
A
#
# COMPACT_ATOMS: atom_id res chain seq x y z
N MET A 1 13.42 16.86 -2.50
CA MET A 1 13.07 16.67 -3.93
C MET A 1 11.70 17.30 -4.16
N TYR A 2 11.59 18.32 -5.01
CA TYR A 2 10.39 19.17 -5.11
C TYR A 2 9.29 18.51 -5.95
N LEU A 3 8.03 18.56 -5.47
CA LEU A 3 6.79 18.08 -6.11
C LEU A 3 6.45 18.75 -7.48
N GLU A 4 7.32 19.61 -8.00
CA GLU A 4 7.10 20.38 -9.23
C GLU A 4 7.50 19.63 -10.51
N ASP A 5 8.23 18.53 -10.40
CA ASP A 5 8.62 17.70 -11.55
C ASP A 5 7.38 16.99 -12.15
N PRO A 6 7.03 17.26 -13.44
CA PRO A 6 5.93 16.60 -14.12
C PRO A 6 6.01 15.07 -14.12
N LEU A 7 7.22 14.50 -14.16
CA LEU A 7 7.45 13.06 -14.14
C LEU A 7 7.07 12.48 -12.77
N VAL A 8 7.52 13.10 -11.68
CA VAL A 8 7.18 12.68 -10.31
C VAL A 8 5.67 12.73 -10.10
N ARG A 9 4.99 13.79 -10.56
CA ARG A 9 3.52 13.87 -10.48
C ARG A 9 2.83 12.77 -11.29
N ALA A 10 3.34 12.44 -12.48
CA ALA A 10 2.79 11.36 -13.30
C ALA A 10 2.98 10.00 -12.62
N GLN A 11 4.14 9.76 -12.03
CA GLN A 11 4.44 8.55 -11.28
C GLN A 11 3.54 8.41 -10.04
N HIS A 12 3.32 9.50 -9.29
CA HIS A 12 2.38 9.51 -8.17
C HIS A 12 0.96 9.17 -8.62
N ARG A 13 0.48 9.73 -9.74
CA ARG A 13 -0.83 9.36 -10.30
C ARG A 13 -0.91 7.88 -10.67
N ALA A 14 0.13 7.35 -11.32
CA ALA A 14 0.17 5.94 -11.65
C ALA A 14 0.10 5.05 -10.41
N TRP A 15 0.81 5.41 -9.33
CA TRP A 15 0.73 4.66 -8.07
C TRP A 15 -0.60 4.80 -7.36
N MET A 16 -1.26 5.96 -7.42
CA MET A 16 -2.61 6.12 -6.87
C MET A 16 -3.62 5.21 -7.58
N GLU A 17 -3.61 5.18 -8.92
CA GLU A 17 -4.47 4.26 -9.69
C GLU A 17 -4.15 2.80 -9.43
N TYR A 18 -2.86 2.48 -9.29
CA TYR A 18 -2.43 1.15 -8.90
C TYR A 18 -2.95 0.76 -7.50
N GLY A 19 -2.92 1.69 -6.54
CA GLY A 19 -3.50 1.51 -5.21
C GLY A 19 -5.00 1.20 -5.25
N SER A 20 -5.77 1.89 -6.11
CA SER A 20 -7.19 1.58 -6.33
C SER A 20 -7.40 0.14 -6.83
N THR A 21 -6.52 -0.35 -7.71
CA THR A 21 -6.55 -1.75 -8.19
C THR A 21 -6.27 -2.73 -7.04
N VAL A 22 -5.25 -2.46 -6.21
CA VAL A 22 -4.91 -3.29 -5.06
C VAL A 22 -6.07 -3.34 -4.05
N LEU A 23 -6.72 -2.20 -3.77
CA LEU A 23 -7.89 -2.14 -2.89
C LEU A 23 -9.04 -3.00 -3.40
N SER A 24 -9.36 -2.90 -4.70
CA SER A 24 -10.39 -3.72 -5.33
C SER A 24 -10.08 -5.22 -5.24
N ARG A 25 -8.83 -5.62 -5.49
CA ARG A 25 -8.38 -7.01 -5.39
C ARG A 25 -8.42 -7.53 -3.96
N THR A 26 -8.07 -6.70 -2.99
CA THR A 26 -8.21 -7.02 -1.55
C THR A 26 -9.66 -7.31 -1.20
N GLY A 27 -10.60 -6.51 -1.72
CA GLY A 27 -12.05 -6.75 -1.64
C GLY A 27 -12.48 -8.15 -2.09
N GLY A 28 -11.99 -8.54 -3.28
CA GLY A 28 -12.29 -9.85 -3.86
C GLY A 28 -11.62 -11.03 -3.15
N PHE A 29 -10.48 -10.82 -2.50
CA PHE A 29 -9.77 -11.85 -1.75
C PHE A 29 -10.56 -12.34 -0.53
N TYR A 30 -11.02 -11.43 0.33
CA TYR A 30 -11.80 -11.81 1.52
C TYR A 30 -13.25 -12.19 1.21
N SER A 31 -13.71 -11.95 -0.03
CA SER A 31 -15.06 -12.29 -0.50
C SER A 31 -15.07 -13.51 -1.44
N ALA A 32 -13.98 -14.27 -1.52
CA ALA A 32 -13.88 -15.43 -2.40
C ALA A 32 -14.91 -16.51 -2.04
N ALA A 33 -15.55 -17.09 -3.05
CA ALA A 33 -16.66 -18.03 -2.87
C ALA A 33 -16.22 -19.45 -2.46
N ASP A 34 -14.99 -19.82 -2.81
CA ASP A 34 -14.40 -21.12 -2.54
C ASP A 34 -12.87 -21.03 -2.41
N ALA A 35 -12.26 -22.14 -1.98
CA ALA A 35 -10.82 -22.22 -1.73
C ALA A 35 -9.97 -21.98 -3.00
N GLY A 36 -10.43 -22.44 -4.16
CA GLY A 36 -9.70 -22.25 -5.42
C GLY A 36 -9.70 -20.78 -5.84
N ALA A 37 -10.86 -20.11 -5.76
CA ALA A 37 -10.97 -18.68 -5.98
C ALA A 37 -10.11 -17.89 -4.98
N PHE A 38 -10.10 -18.31 -3.71
CA PHE A 38 -9.29 -17.69 -2.66
C PHE A 38 -7.80 -17.74 -2.98
N ASP A 39 -7.28 -18.91 -3.38
CA ASP A 39 -5.86 -19.07 -3.72
C ASP A 39 -5.45 -18.25 -4.94
N VAL A 40 -6.28 -18.19 -5.98
CA VAL A 40 -6.03 -17.32 -7.13
C VAL A 40 -5.93 -15.85 -6.70
N ARG A 41 -6.86 -15.37 -5.85
CA ARG A 41 -6.81 -13.98 -5.37
C ARG A 41 -5.63 -13.70 -4.45
N ARG A 42 -5.22 -14.68 -3.64
CA ARG A 42 -4.01 -14.61 -2.81
C ARG A 42 -2.78 -14.39 -3.67
N GLU A 43 -2.63 -15.17 -4.74
CA GLU A 43 -1.50 -15.08 -5.67
C GLU A 43 -1.51 -13.78 -6.47
N GLU A 44 -2.68 -13.34 -6.96
CA GLU A 44 -2.83 -12.03 -7.60
C GLU A 44 -2.36 -10.90 -6.68
N LEU A 45 -2.77 -10.91 -5.40
CA LEU A 45 -2.33 -9.92 -4.43
C LEU A 45 -0.82 -9.98 -4.18
N ALA A 46 -0.26 -11.18 -4.03
CA ALA A 46 1.18 -11.35 -3.84
C ALA A 46 1.97 -10.74 -5.02
N GLN A 47 1.51 -10.94 -6.26
CA GLN A 47 2.14 -10.33 -7.44
C GLN A 47 2.02 -8.80 -7.44
N LEU A 48 0.87 -8.25 -7.02
CA LEU A 48 0.69 -6.81 -6.94
C LEU A 48 1.64 -6.17 -5.92
N TYR A 49 1.77 -6.79 -4.74
CA TYR A 49 2.69 -6.29 -3.72
C TYR A 49 4.16 -6.52 -4.07
N ALA A 50 4.50 -7.57 -4.82
CA ALA A 50 5.84 -7.74 -5.36
C ALA A 50 6.27 -6.56 -6.26
N ARG A 51 5.32 -5.97 -7.01
CA ARG A 51 5.60 -4.77 -7.81
C ARG A 51 5.84 -3.54 -6.94
N VAL A 52 5.08 -3.39 -5.85
CA VAL A 52 5.30 -2.28 -4.89
C VAL A 52 6.65 -2.46 -4.20
N GLU A 53 6.97 -3.68 -3.77
CA GLU A 53 8.26 -4.02 -3.17
C GLU A 53 9.42 -3.69 -4.10
N ALA A 54 9.33 -4.06 -5.37
CA ALA A 54 10.38 -3.76 -6.36
C ALA A 54 10.62 -2.26 -6.51
N PHE A 55 9.57 -1.45 -6.38
CA PHE A 55 9.69 0.01 -6.40
C PHE A 55 10.35 0.55 -5.12
N LEU A 56 9.87 0.13 -3.95
CA LEU A 56 10.42 0.56 -2.65
C LEU A 56 11.87 0.07 -2.44
N SER A 57 12.25 -1.04 -3.07
CA SER A 57 13.61 -1.60 -3.02
C SER A 57 14.57 -1.02 -4.06
N ALA A 58 14.09 -0.14 -4.95
CA ALA A 58 14.92 0.41 -6.02
C ALA A 58 16.10 1.19 -5.42
N ARG A 59 17.28 1.12 -6.05
CA ARG A 59 18.53 1.69 -5.50
C ARG A 59 18.47 3.21 -5.32
N ASP A 60 17.65 3.89 -6.11
CA ASP A 60 17.42 5.33 -6.09
C ASP A 60 16.26 5.72 -5.14
N HIS A 61 15.55 4.75 -4.57
CA HIS A 61 14.53 4.97 -3.58
C HIS A 61 15.17 5.06 -2.19
N GLN A 62 14.91 6.17 -1.48
CA GLN A 62 15.46 6.40 -0.14
C GLN A 62 14.35 6.76 0.84
N GLY A 63 14.24 5.96 1.89
CA GLY A 63 13.19 6.09 2.89
C GLY A 63 12.04 5.11 2.64
N PRO A 64 11.05 5.12 3.52
CA PRO A 64 10.08 4.03 3.55
C PRO A 64 8.72 4.36 2.91
N TYR A 65 8.50 5.61 2.51
CA TYR A 65 7.27 6.09 1.87
C TYR A 65 7.43 6.15 0.35
N PHE A 66 6.32 6.22 -0.39
CA PHE A 66 6.38 6.33 -1.85
C PHE A 66 7.14 7.56 -2.37
N ALA A 67 7.17 8.64 -1.59
CA ALA A 67 7.98 9.83 -1.84
C ALA A 67 9.29 9.85 -1.03
N GLY A 68 9.82 8.67 -0.71
CA GLY A 68 11.05 8.47 0.03
C GLY A 68 10.89 8.69 1.53
N GLU A 69 11.54 9.71 2.08
CA GLU A 69 11.51 10.00 3.52
C GLU A 69 10.21 10.68 3.97
N THR A 70 9.45 11.23 3.03
CA THR A 70 8.23 12.01 3.33
C THR A 70 6.96 11.25 3.01
N PHE A 71 6.02 11.24 3.94
CA PHE A 71 4.66 10.75 3.70
C PHE A 71 3.97 11.57 2.59
N SER A 72 3.32 10.89 1.65
CA SER A 72 2.68 11.49 0.49
C SER A 72 1.23 11.06 0.31
N LEU A 73 0.54 11.64 -0.68
CA LEU A 73 -0.82 11.24 -1.04
C LEU A 73 -0.90 9.77 -1.49
N VAL A 74 0.16 9.22 -2.08
CA VAL A 74 0.20 7.81 -2.49
C VAL A 74 0.11 6.91 -1.26
N ASP A 75 0.87 7.20 -0.21
CA ASP A 75 0.83 6.47 1.06
C ASP A 75 -0.58 6.51 1.69
N ALA A 76 -1.27 7.66 1.59
CA ALA A 76 -2.64 7.82 2.04
C ALA A 76 -3.66 7.01 1.22
N VAL A 77 -3.42 6.74 -0.06
CA VAL A 77 -4.27 5.86 -0.90
C VAL A 77 -4.07 4.39 -0.53
N PHE A 78 -2.84 3.98 -0.20
CA PHE A 78 -2.55 2.61 0.24
C PHE A 78 -2.98 2.34 1.69
N ALA A 79 -3.08 3.37 2.51
CA ALA A 79 -3.54 3.31 3.89
C ALA A 79 -4.77 2.39 4.17
N PRO A 80 -5.93 2.58 3.52
CA PRO A 80 -7.11 1.75 3.80
C PRO A 80 -6.89 0.27 3.48
N ILE A 81 -6.01 -0.05 2.54
CA ILE A 81 -5.68 -1.42 2.14
C ILE A 81 -5.00 -2.14 3.30
N PHE A 82 -3.98 -1.51 3.89
CA PHE A 82 -3.23 -2.08 5.01
C PHE A 82 -4.09 -2.30 6.25
N ARG A 83 -5.09 -1.44 6.49
CA ARG A 83 -6.06 -1.64 7.58
C ARG A 83 -6.84 -2.95 7.45
N TYR A 84 -7.11 -3.42 6.23
CA TYR A 84 -7.75 -4.72 6.05
C TYR A 84 -6.80 -5.86 6.41
N PHE A 85 -5.51 -5.71 6.10
CA PHE A 85 -4.52 -6.72 6.47
C PHE A 85 -4.27 -6.80 7.97
N ASP A 86 -4.40 -5.71 8.72
CA ASP A 86 -4.38 -5.76 10.20
C ASP A 86 -5.47 -6.72 10.73
N VAL A 87 -6.67 -6.68 10.13
CA VAL A 87 -7.79 -7.57 10.52
C VAL A 87 -7.63 -8.98 9.95
N LEU A 88 -7.15 -9.11 8.72
CA LEU A 88 -6.96 -10.41 8.07
C LEU A 88 -5.83 -11.21 8.76
N ASP A 89 -4.75 -10.55 9.19
CA ASP A 89 -3.65 -11.18 9.91
C ASP A 89 -4.08 -11.72 11.29
N GLU A 90 -5.15 -11.20 11.90
CA GLU A 90 -5.76 -11.77 13.12
C GLU A 90 -6.48 -13.10 12.84
N VAL A 91 -6.92 -13.34 11.59
CA VAL A 91 -7.65 -14.55 11.20
C VAL A 91 -6.68 -15.68 10.85
N ALA A 92 -5.69 -15.40 9.99
CA ALA A 92 -4.67 -16.36 9.59
C ALA A 92 -3.50 -15.68 8.87
N GLU A 93 -2.36 -16.38 8.81
CA GLU A 93 -1.24 -15.96 7.98
C GLU A 93 -1.47 -16.36 6.52
N PHE A 94 -1.84 -15.39 5.68
CA PHE A 94 -2.16 -15.64 4.26
C PHE A 94 -0.94 -15.59 3.32
N GLY A 95 0.24 -15.25 3.84
CA GLY A 95 1.49 -15.22 3.07
C GLY A 95 1.56 -14.17 1.95
N VAL A 96 0.61 -13.23 1.88
CA VAL A 96 0.56 -12.19 0.83
C VAL A 96 1.79 -11.27 0.85
N PHE A 97 2.36 -11.05 2.04
CA PHE A 97 3.55 -10.19 2.23
C PHE A 97 4.85 -10.96 2.50
N SER A 98 4.89 -12.28 2.28
CA SER A 98 6.04 -13.11 2.69
C SER A 98 7.37 -12.72 2.00
N HIS A 99 7.30 -12.07 0.84
CA HIS A 99 8.46 -11.62 0.08
C HIS A 99 8.52 -10.11 -0.13
N THR A 100 7.82 -9.35 0.72
CA THR A 100 7.72 -7.89 0.58
C THR A 100 8.04 -7.16 1.89
N PRO A 101 9.30 -7.21 2.37
CA PRO A 101 9.69 -6.63 3.65
C PRO A 101 9.52 -5.10 3.68
N ASN A 102 9.76 -4.38 2.59
CA ASN A 102 9.58 -2.93 2.55
C ASN A 102 8.08 -2.55 2.55
N VAL A 103 7.23 -3.31 1.87
CA VAL A 103 5.77 -3.15 1.99
C VAL A 103 5.31 -3.38 3.43
N ARG A 104 5.85 -4.42 4.11
CA ARG A 104 5.53 -4.70 5.52
C ARG A 104 6.00 -3.56 6.44
N ALA A 105 7.19 -3.01 6.18
CA ALA A 105 7.68 -1.84 6.91
C ALA A 105 6.77 -0.62 6.70
N LEU A 106 6.35 -0.35 5.46
CA LEU A 106 5.40 0.72 5.12
C LEU A 106 4.07 0.59 5.88
N VAL A 107 3.53 -0.63 6.00
CA VAL A 107 2.32 -0.91 6.79
C VAL A 107 2.52 -0.49 8.25
N GLN A 108 3.64 -0.88 8.86
CA GLN A 108 3.94 -0.63 10.27
C GLN A 108 4.14 0.86 10.57
N ILE A 109 4.93 1.57 9.76
CA ILE A 109 5.22 3.00 9.98
C ILE A 109 4.05 3.92 9.60
N GLY A 110 3.24 3.52 8.62
CA GLY A 110 2.14 4.34 8.15
C GLY A 110 1.03 4.48 9.20
N LEU A 111 0.92 3.55 10.16
CA LEU A 111 -0.11 3.55 11.20
C LEU A 111 -0.12 4.86 12.04
N PRO A 112 0.98 5.28 12.70
CA PRO A 112 1.03 6.55 13.43
C PRO A 112 0.81 7.80 12.57
N ASP A 113 1.40 7.85 11.37
CA ASP A 113 1.42 9.08 10.57
C ASP A 113 0.08 9.35 9.86
N ARG A 114 -0.69 8.31 9.56
CA ARG A 114 -2.09 8.42 9.10
C ARG A 114 -2.99 9.16 10.10
N LEU A 115 -2.82 8.92 11.39
CA LEU A 115 -3.62 9.56 12.44
C LEU A 115 -3.28 11.06 12.53
N LYS A 116 -1.99 11.41 12.50
CA LYS A 116 -1.54 12.81 12.54
C LYS A 116 -2.04 13.61 11.32
N TRP A 117 -1.97 13.03 10.14
CA TRP A 117 -2.40 13.70 8.91
C TRP A 117 -3.91 13.97 8.90
N ARG A 118 -4.75 13.02 9.36
CA ARG A 118 -6.21 13.22 9.50
C ARG A 118 -6.56 14.36 10.45
N SER A 119 -5.87 14.45 11.58
CA SER A 119 -6.07 15.52 12.57
C SER A 119 -5.74 16.90 12.01
N ASN A 120 -4.68 17.01 11.20
CA ASN A 120 -4.29 18.27 10.55
C ASN A 120 -5.27 18.72 9.45
N GLN A 121 -5.96 17.80 8.78
CA GLN A 121 -6.97 18.14 7.75
C GLN A 121 -8.30 18.63 8.36
N SER A 122 -8.62 18.24 9.60
CA SER A 122 -9.84 18.68 10.30
C SER A 122 -9.73 20.06 10.96
N GLY A 123 -8.54 20.66 11.03
CA GLY A 123 -8.28 21.95 11.69
C GLY A 123 -8.41 23.19 10.80
N GLY A 124 -8.78 23.03 9.52
CA GLY A 124 -8.98 24.11 8.57
C GLY A 124 -10.44 24.29 8.18
N ARG A 125 -11.25 24.86 9.07
CA ARG A 125 -12.54 25.49 8.75
C ARG A 125 -12.74 26.72 9.62
#